data_AF-R4L5G5-F1
#
_entry.id   AF-R4L5G5-F1
#
_cell.length_a   1.000
_cell.length_b   1.000
_cell.length_c   1.000
_cell.angle_alpha   90.00
_cell.angle_beta   90.00
_cell.angle_gamma   90.00
#
_symmetry.space_group_name_H-M   'P 1'
#
loop_
_entity.id
_entity.type
_entity.pdbx_description
1 polymer ?
#
loop_
_entity_poly.entity_id
_entity_poly.type
_entity_poly.pdbx_seq_one_letter_code
_entity_poly.pdbx_strand_id
1 'polypeptide(L)'
;MGATAVPGDDPRPQLPRRGPAPAVDRMGNAELARMIEAEHPYRGKALFELSDRVPHDDDAATKVAMLSRLTSLRQARLFDRVSLAWSAIIALLAAETPHARACAYEAFRALEPEERKDMLDYLEVDAIEDAHPRIG
;
A
#
# COMPACT_ATOMS: atom_id res chain seq x y z
N MET A 1 53.22 17.32 30.25
CA MET A 1 53.31 16.38 29.11
C MET A 1 52.24 15.32 29.37
N GLY A 2 51.18 15.09 28.62
CA GLY A 2 50.71 15.53 27.32
C GLY A 2 49.79 14.41 26.84
N ALA A 3 48.51 14.70 26.56
CA ALA A 3 47.62 13.95 25.67
C ALA A 3 46.18 14.49 25.84
N THR A 4 45.86 15.55 25.10
CA THR A 4 44.48 15.96 24.82
C THR A 4 43.95 15.05 23.72
N ALA A 5 43.05 14.13 24.05
CA ALA A 5 42.33 13.36 23.04
C ALA A 5 41.16 14.21 22.53
N VAL A 6 41.19 14.53 21.25
CA VAL A 6 40.09 15.17 20.51
C VAL A 6 39.08 14.07 20.16
N PRO A 7 37.80 14.14 20.54
CA PRO A 7 36.81 13.24 19.98
C PRO A 7 36.46 13.72 18.58
N GLY A 8 36.69 12.85 17.60
CA GLY A 8 36.46 13.12 16.18
C GLY A 8 35.00 13.44 15.88
N ASP A 9 34.82 14.40 14.98
CA ASP A 9 33.60 14.57 14.21
C ASP A 9 33.27 13.24 13.53
N ASP A 10 32.14 12.69 13.90
CA ASP A 10 31.57 11.49 13.31
C ASP A 10 30.96 11.87 11.94
N PRO A 11 31.52 11.41 10.80
CA PRO A 11 31.07 11.83 9.47
C PRO A 11 29.81 11.07 9.03
N ARG A 12 29.02 10.55 9.98
CA ARG A 12 27.77 9.85 9.66
C ARG A 12 26.77 10.87 9.14
N PRO A 13 26.22 10.69 7.91
CA PRO A 13 25.18 11.55 7.39
C PRO A 13 24.04 11.57 8.41
N GLN A 14 23.73 12.75 8.96
CA GLN A 14 22.58 12.90 9.84
C GLN A 14 21.34 12.61 9.01
N LEU A 15 20.71 11.46 9.26
CA LEU A 15 19.44 11.12 8.66
C LEU A 15 18.45 12.27 8.95
N PRO A 16 17.66 12.73 7.98
CA PRO A 16 16.69 13.79 8.20
C PRO A 16 15.83 13.44 9.41
N ARG A 17 15.75 14.35 10.38
CA ARG A 17 14.86 14.18 11.54
C ARG A 17 13.44 14.05 10.99
N ARG A 18 12.89 12.84 11.00
CA ARG A 18 11.47 12.64 10.71
C ARG A 18 10.69 13.42 11.76
N GLY A 19 9.79 14.29 11.31
CA GLY A 19 8.81 14.93 12.18
C GLY A 19 7.95 13.90 12.92
N PRO A 20 7.09 14.33 13.86
CA PRO A 20 6.20 13.41 14.57
C PRO A 20 5.37 12.60 13.57
N ALA A 21 5.15 11.31 13.89
CA ALA A 21 4.33 10.45 13.05
C ALA A 21 2.90 11.04 12.94
N PRO A 22 2.33 11.12 11.72
CA PRO A 22 0.95 11.56 11.56
C PRO A 22 -0.02 10.55 12.20
N ALA A 23 -1.14 11.05 12.72
CA ALA A 23 -2.22 10.25 13.29
C ALA A 23 -3.10 9.63 12.18
N VAL A 24 -2.50 8.75 11.38
CA VAL A 24 -3.12 8.11 10.20
C VAL A 24 -4.48 7.46 10.53
N ASP A 25 -4.61 6.88 11.71
CA ASP A 25 -5.82 6.22 12.24
C ASP A 25 -7.02 7.18 12.43
N ARG A 26 -6.78 8.50 12.45
CA ARG A 26 -7.82 9.52 12.64
C ARG A 26 -8.16 10.27 11.36
N MET A 27 -7.46 10.00 10.28
CA MET A 27 -7.60 10.71 9.01
C MET A 27 -8.78 10.19 8.21
N GLY A 28 -9.45 11.10 7.49
CA GLY A 28 -10.51 10.74 6.54
C GLY A 28 -9.95 10.13 5.26
N ASN A 29 -10.81 9.45 4.48
CA ASN A 29 -10.39 8.75 3.25
C ASN A 29 -9.67 9.66 2.24
N ALA A 30 -10.13 10.90 2.08
CA ALA A 30 -9.50 11.87 1.17
C ALA A 30 -8.10 12.30 1.64
N GLU A 31 -7.87 12.39 2.95
CA GLU A 31 -6.57 12.73 3.52
C GLU A 31 -5.59 11.57 3.38
N LEU A 32 -6.04 10.35 3.66
CA LEU A 32 -5.28 9.12 3.43
C LEU A 32 -4.86 8.98 1.96
N ALA A 33 -5.80 9.19 1.03
CA ALA A 33 -5.52 9.13 -0.40
C ALA A 33 -4.45 10.15 -0.83
N ARG A 34 -4.57 11.40 -0.38
CA ARG A 34 -3.56 12.45 -0.68
C ARG A 34 -2.17 12.09 -0.16
N MET A 35 -2.07 11.46 1.02
CA MET A 35 -0.78 11.00 1.54
C MET A 35 -0.16 9.92 0.65
N ILE A 36 -0.99 9.02 0.11
CA ILE A 36 -0.55 7.94 -0.76
C ILE A 36 -0.09 8.50 -2.10
N GLU A 37 -0.87 9.40 -2.69
CA GLU A 37 -0.54 10.11 -3.94
C GLU A 37 0.73 10.96 -3.82
N ALA A 38 0.94 11.62 -2.68
CA ALA A 38 2.15 12.39 -2.39
C ALA A 38 3.37 11.53 -2.04
N GLU A 39 3.26 10.20 -2.17
CA GLU A 39 4.30 9.22 -1.84
C GLU A 39 4.87 9.36 -0.42
N HIS A 40 4.04 9.85 0.52
CA HIS A 40 4.46 10.15 1.88
C HIS A 40 5.15 8.95 2.55
N PRO A 41 6.13 9.14 3.47
CA PRO A 41 6.80 8.03 4.15
C PRO A 41 5.87 7.06 4.90
N TYR A 42 4.64 7.50 5.21
CA TYR A 42 3.60 6.69 5.87
C TYR A 42 2.52 6.18 4.90
N ARG A 43 2.72 6.26 3.58
CA ARG A 43 1.73 5.83 2.57
C ARG A 43 1.31 4.37 2.71
N GLY A 44 2.22 3.47 3.12
CA GLY A 44 1.88 2.07 3.39
C GLY A 44 0.84 1.96 4.49
N LYS A 45 1.09 2.62 5.64
CA LYS A 45 0.12 2.69 6.76
C LYS A 45 -1.19 3.34 6.32
N ALA A 46 -1.13 4.42 5.54
CA ALA A 46 -2.33 5.09 5.04
C ALA A 46 -3.16 4.19 4.10
N LEU A 47 -2.49 3.39 3.25
CA LEU A 47 -3.16 2.42 2.39
C LEU A 47 -3.79 1.30 3.20
N PHE A 48 -3.09 0.75 4.20
CA PHE A 48 -3.65 -0.27 5.10
C PHE A 48 -4.88 0.25 5.84
N GLU A 49 -4.82 1.45 6.42
CA GLU A 49 -5.94 2.09 7.09
C GLU A 49 -7.14 2.30 6.14
N LEU A 50 -6.87 2.72 4.89
CA LEU A 50 -7.93 2.88 3.90
C LEU A 50 -8.51 1.53 3.45
N SER A 51 -7.67 0.50 3.32
CA SER A 51 -8.06 -0.86 2.99
C SER A 51 -8.92 -1.52 4.07
N ASP A 52 -8.66 -1.25 5.35
CA ASP A 52 -9.45 -1.77 6.48
C ASP A 52 -10.92 -1.29 6.46
N ARG A 53 -11.17 -0.14 5.84
CA ARG A 53 -12.51 0.46 5.72
C ARG A 53 -13.33 -0.11 4.57
N VAL A 54 -12.70 -0.76 3.60
CA VAL A 54 -13.33 -1.25 2.36
C VAL A 54 -14.59 -2.11 2.60
N PRO A 55 -14.64 -3.03 3.59
CA PRO A 55 -15.84 -3.84 3.82
C PRO A 55 -17.09 -3.04 4.21
N HIS A 56 -16.93 -1.78 4.62
CA HIS A 56 -18.00 -0.95 5.19
C HIS A 56 -18.13 0.42 4.52
N ASP A 57 -17.28 0.74 3.52
CA ASP A 57 -17.20 2.06 2.91
C ASP A 57 -16.84 1.96 1.41
N ASP A 58 -17.84 2.22 0.56
CA ASP A 58 -17.69 2.20 -0.91
C ASP A 58 -16.78 3.33 -1.43
N ASP A 59 -16.69 4.47 -0.73
CA ASP A 59 -15.74 5.53 -1.08
C ASP A 59 -14.30 5.05 -0.82
N ALA A 60 -14.07 4.36 0.31
CA ALA A 60 -12.78 3.73 0.58
C ALA A 60 -12.42 2.70 -0.51
N ALA A 61 -13.35 1.80 -0.88
CA ALA A 61 -13.15 0.82 -1.95
C ALA A 61 -12.78 1.49 -3.29
N THR A 62 -13.51 2.55 -3.65
CA THR A 62 -13.26 3.31 -4.88
C THR A 62 -11.86 3.93 -4.88
N LYS A 63 -11.45 4.55 -3.76
CA LYS A 63 -10.12 5.17 -3.65
C LYS A 63 -9.00 4.13 -3.68
N VAL A 64 -9.14 3.01 -2.96
CA VAL A 64 -8.16 1.92 -2.98
C VAL A 64 -7.95 1.41 -4.41
N ALA A 65 -9.03 1.22 -5.16
CA ALA A 65 -8.95 0.80 -6.56
C ALA A 65 -8.28 1.83 -7.48
N MET A 66 -8.54 3.13 -7.28
CA MET A 66 -7.85 4.19 -8.03
C MET A 66 -6.35 4.23 -7.70
N LEU A 67 -6.01 4.21 -6.42
CA LEU A 67 -4.63 4.31 -5.93
C LEU A 67 -3.78 3.12 -6.36
N SER A 68 -4.35 1.91 -6.39
CA SER A 68 -3.64 0.69 -6.83
C SER A 68 -3.06 0.78 -8.25
N ARG A 69 -3.55 1.71 -9.08
CA ARG A 69 -3.08 1.91 -10.46
C ARG A 69 -1.84 2.80 -10.54
N LEU A 70 -1.46 3.47 -9.44
CA LEU A 70 -0.28 4.31 -9.39
C LEU A 70 0.99 3.46 -9.56
N THR A 71 1.87 3.85 -10.48
CA THR A 71 3.16 3.19 -10.71
C THR A 71 3.99 3.10 -9.43
N SER A 72 3.94 4.14 -8.58
CA SER A 72 4.63 4.17 -7.29
C SER A 72 4.18 3.06 -6.34
N LEU A 73 2.89 2.67 -6.37
CA LEU A 73 2.38 1.55 -5.57
C LEU A 73 2.65 0.18 -6.21
N ARG A 74 2.67 0.10 -7.55
CA ARG A 74 3.05 -1.12 -8.28
C ARG A 74 4.53 -1.49 -8.05
N GLN A 75 5.39 -0.47 -7.92
CA GLN A 75 6.82 -0.64 -7.67
C GLN A 75 7.18 -0.75 -6.17
N ALA A 76 6.33 -0.25 -5.27
CA ALA A 76 6.56 -0.36 -3.83
C ALA A 76 6.28 -1.79 -3.34
N ARG A 77 7.31 -2.62 -3.23
CA ARG A 77 7.22 -4.00 -2.75
C ARG A 77 7.25 -4.10 -1.23
N LEU A 78 6.36 -4.93 -0.69
CA LEU A 78 6.39 -5.49 0.66
C LEU A 78 7.00 -6.90 0.58
N PHE A 79 7.99 -7.17 1.45
CA PHE A 79 8.66 -8.48 1.55
C PHE A 79 9.12 -9.06 0.19
N ASP A 80 9.61 -8.18 -0.70
CA ASP A 80 10.12 -8.46 -2.06
C ASP A 80 9.15 -9.11 -3.06
N ARG A 81 7.95 -9.51 -2.66
CA ARG A 81 7.02 -10.26 -3.52
C ARG A 81 5.74 -9.48 -3.84
N VAL A 82 5.11 -8.88 -2.83
CA VAL A 82 3.78 -8.29 -2.99
C VAL A 82 3.89 -6.78 -3.09
N SER A 83 3.42 -6.17 -4.17
CA SER A 83 3.39 -4.70 -4.26
C SER A 83 2.28 -4.11 -3.37
N LEU A 84 2.39 -2.83 -3.04
CA LEU A 84 1.30 -2.11 -2.39
C LEU A 84 0.04 -2.08 -3.27
N ALA A 85 0.21 -2.03 -4.60
CA ALA A 85 -0.90 -2.17 -5.54
C ALA A 85 -1.60 -3.54 -5.42
N TRP A 86 -0.85 -4.63 -5.32
CA TRP A 86 -1.42 -5.96 -5.11
C TRP A 86 -2.12 -6.06 -3.75
N SER A 87 -1.50 -5.51 -2.70
CA SER A 87 -2.10 -5.48 -1.36
C SER A 87 -3.46 -4.77 -1.37
N ALA A 88 -3.57 -3.67 -2.11
CA ALA A 88 -4.83 -2.94 -2.31
C ALA A 88 -5.89 -3.79 -3.04
N ILE A 89 -5.51 -4.47 -4.13
CA ILE A 89 -6.44 -5.33 -4.89
C ILE A 89 -6.87 -6.53 -4.06
N ILE A 90 -5.96 -7.14 -3.29
CA ILE A 90 -6.26 -8.25 -2.37
C ILE A 90 -7.25 -7.80 -1.29
N ALA A 91 -7.09 -6.59 -0.74
CA ALA A 91 -8.04 -6.03 0.23
C ALA A 91 -9.44 -5.82 -0.38
N LEU A 92 -9.51 -5.37 -1.64
CA LEU A 92 -10.79 -5.26 -2.36
C LEU A 92 -11.46 -6.62 -2.57
N LEU A 93 -10.69 -7.66 -2.90
CA LEU A 93 -11.20 -9.03 -3.04
C LEU A 93 -11.69 -9.60 -1.71
N ALA A 94 -10.92 -9.39 -0.63
CA ALA A 94 -11.21 -9.90 0.71
C ALA A 94 -12.44 -9.27 1.37
N ALA A 95 -12.87 -8.09 0.91
CA ALA A 95 -14.03 -7.41 1.46
C ALA A 95 -15.37 -8.10 1.15
N GLU A 96 -15.41 -8.97 0.11
CA GLU A 96 -16.59 -9.76 -0.25
C GLU A 96 -17.88 -8.94 -0.47
N THR A 97 -17.75 -7.66 -0.83
CA THR A 97 -18.89 -6.82 -1.24
C THR A 97 -18.95 -6.71 -2.77
N PRO A 98 -20.15 -6.57 -3.36
CA PRO A 98 -20.27 -6.42 -4.82
C PRO A 98 -19.49 -5.22 -5.38
N HIS A 99 -19.48 -4.09 -4.66
CA HIS A 99 -18.79 -2.88 -5.09
C HIS A 99 -17.27 -3.04 -5.02
N ALA A 100 -16.75 -3.59 -3.92
CA ALA A 100 -15.32 -3.87 -3.79
C ALA A 100 -14.85 -4.90 -4.83
N ARG A 101 -15.68 -5.89 -5.15
CA ARG A 101 -15.40 -6.88 -6.21
C ARG A 101 -15.27 -6.25 -7.58
N ALA A 102 -16.23 -5.38 -7.96
CA ALA A 102 -16.17 -4.65 -9.23
C ALA A 102 -14.92 -3.76 -9.30
N CYS A 103 -14.60 -3.07 -8.21
CA CYS A 103 -13.39 -2.27 -8.06
C CYS A 103 -12.11 -3.09 -8.22
N ALA A 104 -12.05 -4.28 -7.62
CA ALA A 104 -10.92 -5.21 -7.75
C ALA A 104 -10.69 -5.64 -9.19
N TYR A 105 -11.75 -5.98 -9.92
CA TYR A 105 -11.65 -6.40 -11.32
C TYR A 105 -11.14 -5.29 -12.23
N GLU A 106 -11.63 -4.06 -12.05
CA GLU A 106 -11.13 -2.90 -12.80
C GLU A 106 -9.65 -2.62 -12.49
N ALA A 107 -9.26 -2.68 -11.22
CA ALA A 107 -7.87 -2.49 -10.81
C ALA A 107 -6.94 -3.60 -11.35
N PHE A 108 -7.39 -4.86 -11.30
CA PHE A 108 -6.65 -6.00 -11.85
C PHE A 108 -6.49 -5.91 -13.37
N ARG A 109 -7.54 -5.53 -14.10
CA ARG A 109 -7.45 -5.33 -15.56
C ARG A 109 -6.45 -4.23 -15.94
N ALA A 110 -6.20 -3.27 -15.07
CA ALA A 110 -5.21 -2.20 -15.28
C ALA A 110 -3.76 -2.64 -15.02
N LEU A 111 -3.54 -3.84 -14.46
CA LEU A 111 -2.19 -4.41 -14.34
C LEU A 111 -1.67 -4.87 -15.71
N GLU A 112 -0.35 -4.95 -15.86
CA GLU A 112 0.26 -5.52 -17.06
C GLU A 112 -0.03 -7.03 -17.13
N PRO A 113 -0.04 -7.65 -18.33
CA PRO A 113 -0.33 -9.07 -18.47
C PRO A 113 0.54 -9.99 -17.59
N GLU A 114 1.83 -9.70 -17.47
CA GLU A 114 2.77 -10.44 -16.61
C GLU A 114 2.43 -10.25 -15.14
N GLU A 115 2.16 -9.02 -14.70
CA GLU A 115 1.78 -8.74 -13.32
C GLU A 115 0.44 -9.38 -12.93
N ARG A 116 -0.51 -9.45 -13.85
CA ARG A 116 -1.78 -10.18 -13.64
C ARG A 116 -1.51 -11.66 -13.40
N LYS A 117 -0.67 -12.26 -14.25
CA LYS A 117 -0.30 -13.67 -14.13
C LYS A 117 0.40 -13.94 -12.80
N ASP A 118 1.42 -13.16 -12.46
CA ASP A 118 2.16 -13.34 -11.21
C ASP A 118 1.26 -13.17 -9.97
N MET A 119 0.28 -12.26 -10.05
CA MET A 119 -0.69 -12.07 -8.97
C MET A 119 -1.66 -13.26 -8.84
N LEU A 120 -2.13 -13.83 -9.96
CA LEU A 120 -2.95 -15.04 -9.95
C LEU A 120 -2.18 -16.24 -9.40
N ASP A 121 -0.93 -16.41 -9.83
CA ASP A 121 -0.02 -17.44 -9.32
C ASP A 121 0.20 -17.27 -7.80
N TYR A 122 0.34 -16.03 -7.32
CA TYR A 122 0.45 -15.72 -5.88
C TYR A 122 -0.83 -16.06 -5.10
N LEU A 123 -1.99 -15.87 -5.70
CA LEU A 123 -3.30 -16.17 -5.11
C LEU A 123 -3.69 -17.65 -5.26
N GLU A 124 -2.90 -18.45 -5.98
CA GLU A 124 -3.14 -19.86 -6.28
C GLU A 124 -4.50 -20.10 -6.98
N VAL A 125 -4.87 -19.22 -7.91
CA VAL A 125 -6.11 -19.31 -8.71
C VAL A 125 -5.86 -19.09 -10.20
N ASP A 126 -6.67 -19.71 -11.05
CA ASP A 126 -6.57 -19.55 -12.50
C ASP A 126 -7.28 -18.28 -13.02
N ALA A 127 -8.28 -17.80 -12.27
CA ALA A 127 -9.08 -16.63 -12.60
C ALA A 127 -9.32 -15.74 -11.37
N ILE A 128 -9.41 -14.42 -11.56
CA ILE A 128 -9.63 -13.49 -10.45
C ILE A 128 -11.01 -13.66 -9.82
N GLU A 129 -11.98 -14.15 -10.59
CA GLU A 129 -13.32 -14.48 -10.13
C GLU A 129 -13.33 -15.57 -9.04
N ASP A 130 -12.30 -16.42 -8.98
CA ASP A 130 -12.15 -17.48 -7.98
C ASP A 130 -11.36 -17.03 -6.74
N ALA A 131 -10.79 -15.82 -6.74
CA ALA A 131 -9.98 -15.31 -5.65
C ALA A 131 -10.85 -14.90 -4.45
N HIS A 132 -10.69 -15.56 -3.30
CA HIS A 132 -11.36 -15.23 -2.03
C HIS A 132 -10.34 -15.14 -0.88
N PRO A 133 -9.37 -14.20 -0.95
CA PRO A 133 -8.32 -14.08 0.04
C PRO A 133 -8.92 -13.74 1.41
N ARG A 134 -8.40 -14.38 2.45
CA ARG A 134 -8.75 -14.08 3.84
C ARG A 134 -7.66 -13.23 4.46
N ILE A 135 -8.01 -12.00 4.83
CA ILE A 135 -7.14 -11.14 5.63
C ILE A 135 -7.51 -11.42 7.09
N GLY A 136 -6.58 -12.04 7.83
CA GLY A 136 -6.72 -12.36 9.25
C GLY A 136 -6.11 -11.31 10.16
#